data_AF-A0A1K0ILS5-F1
#
_entry.id   AF-A0A1K0ILS5-F1
#
_cell.length_a   1.000
_cell.length_b   1.000
_cell.length_c   1.000
_cell.angle_alpha   90.00
_cell.angle_beta   90.00
_cell.angle_gamma   90.00
#
_symmetry.space_group_name_H-M   'P 1'
#
loop_
_entity.id
_entity.type
_entity.pdbx_description
1 polymer ?
#
loop_
_entity_poly.entity_id
_entity_poly.type
_entity_poly.pdbx_seq_one_letter_code
_entity_poly.pdbx_strand_id
1 'polypeptide(L)'
;MQAAKAAQMRGKLPGDLSAMVASATRASVDWRSVLHRFAFEQTRSDYSWAMPNRRYTHMGLYLPALHDQSVGDAVFVRDTSGSVFDETQAQFGAEIEAVFASLQPRRLFVLDCDTRIAQVQCFERGEAIELGPIRGGGGTSFVAPFAWLEEQGIHPAFLVYLTDMDGKFPAAPPAYPTLWASTTPLRRIAPPPFGEAVEVIV
;
A
#
# COMPACT_ATOMS: atom_id res chain seq x y z
N MET A 1 50.99 0.68 42.28
CA MET A 1 49.58 1.15 42.25
C MET A 1 49.12 1.35 40.80
N GLN A 2 48.79 0.28 40.06
CA GLN A 2 48.30 0.43 38.68
C GLN A 2 47.24 -0.60 38.25
N ALA A 3 46.71 -1.42 39.16
CA ALA A 3 45.65 -2.39 38.84
C ALA A 3 44.23 -1.96 39.27
N ALA A 4 44.09 -0.90 40.07
CA ALA A 4 42.78 -0.49 40.63
C ALA A 4 42.02 0.55 39.77
N LYS A 5 42.67 1.22 38.79
CA LYS A 5 42.01 2.23 37.94
C LYS A 5 41.31 1.67 36.70
N ALA A 6 41.64 0.46 36.27
CA ALA A 6 40.97 -0.19 35.13
C ALA A 6 39.60 -0.79 35.50
N ALA A 7 39.32 -1.01 36.79
CA ALA A 7 38.04 -1.53 37.26
C ALA A 7 36.94 -0.46 37.37
N GLN A 8 37.30 0.83 37.49
CA GLN A 8 36.32 1.92 37.61
C GLN A 8 35.73 2.40 36.27
N MET A 9 36.29 1.98 35.12
CA MET A 9 35.69 2.24 33.79
C MET A 9 34.83 1.08 33.26
N ARG A 10 34.63 0.02 34.04
CA ARG A 10 33.68 -1.08 33.71
C ARG A 10 32.34 -0.98 34.43
N GLY A 11 32.12 0.08 35.22
CA GLY A 11 30.91 0.25 36.05
C GLY A 11 29.97 1.39 35.61
N LYS A 12 30.28 2.13 34.55
CA LYS A 12 29.46 3.24 34.07
C LYS A 12 29.40 3.29 32.55
N LEU A 13 28.80 2.26 31.95
CA LEU A 13 28.10 2.36 30.66
C LEU A 13 27.28 1.08 30.36
N PRO A 14 26.18 0.78 31.11
CA PRO A 14 25.31 -0.34 30.75
C PRO A 14 23.83 0.08 30.73
N GLY A 15 23.47 0.99 29.84
CA GLY A 15 22.07 1.38 29.64
C GLY A 15 21.91 2.30 28.44
N ASP A 16 22.63 3.43 28.46
CA ASP A 16 22.39 4.50 27.48
C ASP A 16 22.91 4.17 26.07
N LEU A 17 24.00 3.43 25.91
CA LEU A 17 24.45 3.04 24.56
C LEU A 17 23.57 1.95 23.94
N SER A 18 23.05 1.01 24.73
CA SER A 18 22.10 0.01 24.22
C SER A 18 20.72 0.63 23.97
N ALA A 19 20.30 1.63 24.76
CA ALA A 19 19.10 2.41 24.48
C ALA A 19 19.28 3.34 23.26
N MET A 20 20.46 3.93 23.06
CA MET A 20 20.80 4.73 21.87
C MET A 20 20.98 3.89 20.61
N VAL A 21 21.46 2.65 20.72
CA VAL A 21 21.54 1.72 19.57
C VAL A 21 20.17 1.11 19.27
N ALA A 22 19.36 0.81 20.28
CA ALA A 22 17.97 0.38 20.08
C ALA A 22 17.08 1.51 19.51
N SER A 23 17.36 2.78 19.84
CA SER A 23 16.71 3.93 19.21
C SER A 23 17.26 4.24 17.80
N ALA A 24 18.44 3.71 17.45
CA ALA A 24 19.04 3.83 16.12
C ALA A 24 18.72 2.64 15.17
N THR A 25 17.96 1.62 15.62
CA THR A 25 17.62 0.44 14.81
C THR A 25 16.12 0.23 14.64
N ARG A 26 15.46 1.25 14.10
CA ARG A 26 14.39 1.06 13.12
C ARG A 26 14.50 2.25 12.20
N ALA A 27 15.21 2.08 11.08
CA ALA A 27 15.02 3.00 9.97
C ALA A 27 13.51 3.01 9.73
N SER A 28 12.86 4.13 10.02
CA SER A 28 11.49 4.39 9.61
C SER A 28 11.50 4.16 8.10
N VAL A 29 11.00 3.00 7.67
CA VAL A 29 10.91 2.70 6.25
C VAL A 29 9.86 3.65 5.72
N ASP A 30 10.27 4.55 4.83
CA ASP A 30 9.36 5.49 4.21
C ASP A 30 8.26 4.71 3.49
N TRP A 31 7.03 4.81 4.01
CA TRP A 31 5.89 4.04 3.52
C TRP A 31 5.54 4.41 2.07
N ARG A 32 5.88 5.64 1.64
CA ARG A 32 5.72 6.08 0.26
C ARG A 32 6.60 5.25 -0.66
N SER A 33 7.87 5.13 -0.33
CA SER A 33 8.80 4.27 -1.06
C SER A 33 8.32 2.81 -1.15
N VAL A 34 7.71 2.29 -0.09
CA VAL A 34 7.10 0.94 -0.09
C VAL A 34 5.89 0.86 -0.99
N LEU A 35 4.98 1.84 -0.90
CA LEU A 35 3.79 1.93 -1.75
C LEU A 35 4.16 2.00 -3.23
N HIS A 36 5.07 2.90 -3.60
CA HIS A 36 5.53 3.04 -4.97
C HIS A 36 6.17 1.74 -5.45
N ARG A 37 7.08 1.13 -4.67
CA ARG A 37 7.67 -0.16 -5.01
C ARG A 37 6.61 -1.24 -5.25
N PHE A 38 5.67 -1.39 -4.31
CA PHE A 38 4.59 -2.37 -4.38
C PHE A 38 3.75 -2.19 -5.66
N ALA A 39 3.36 -0.95 -5.96
CA ALA A 39 2.58 -0.64 -7.16
C ALA A 39 3.37 -0.94 -8.45
N PHE A 40 4.64 -0.52 -8.51
CA PHE A 40 5.51 -0.77 -9.67
C PHE A 40 5.78 -2.26 -9.90
N GLU A 41 5.93 -3.07 -8.86
CA GLU A 41 6.14 -4.52 -9.00
C GLU A 41 4.98 -5.22 -9.71
N GLN A 42 3.74 -4.76 -9.49
CA GLN A 42 2.57 -5.33 -10.15
C GLN A 42 2.54 -5.04 -11.65
N THR A 43 3.06 -3.88 -12.06
CA THR A 43 3.19 -3.57 -13.50
C THR A 43 4.14 -4.53 -14.19
N ARG A 44 5.30 -4.84 -13.58
CA ARG A 44 6.33 -5.69 -14.19
C ARG A 44 5.85 -7.12 -14.35
N SER A 45 5.04 -7.59 -13.41
CA SER A 45 4.38 -8.89 -13.51
C SER A 45 3.47 -8.92 -14.74
N ASP A 46 2.60 -7.93 -14.92
CA ASP A 46 1.75 -7.81 -16.12
C ASP A 46 2.57 -7.75 -17.42
N TYR A 47 3.69 -7.02 -17.44
CA TYR A 47 4.61 -6.97 -18.58
C TYR A 47 5.25 -8.34 -18.91
N SER A 48 5.58 -9.15 -17.89
CA SER A 48 6.30 -10.42 -18.07
C SER A 48 5.42 -11.55 -18.61
N TRP A 49 4.10 -11.51 -18.36
CA TRP A 49 3.14 -12.50 -18.85
C TRP A 49 2.62 -12.22 -20.26
N ALA A 50 2.98 -11.08 -20.86
CA ALA A 50 2.65 -10.77 -22.25
C ALA A 50 3.37 -11.74 -23.21
N MET A 51 2.62 -12.71 -23.73
CA MET A 51 3.13 -13.74 -24.65
C MET A 51 3.82 -13.06 -25.86
N PRO A 52 5.06 -13.44 -26.23
CA PRO A 52 5.78 -12.80 -27.33
C PRO A 52 5.03 -12.95 -28.65
N ASN A 53 5.16 -11.94 -29.51
CA ASN A 53 4.37 -11.86 -30.74
C ASN A 53 4.68 -13.04 -31.67
N ARG A 54 3.75 -14.00 -31.78
CA ARG A 54 3.91 -15.26 -32.55
C ARG A 54 4.25 -15.02 -34.02
N ARG A 55 3.96 -13.83 -34.55
CA ARG A 55 4.28 -13.40 -35.91
C ARG A 55 5.79 -13.30 -36.16
N TYR A 56 6.62 -13.10 -35.15
CA TYR A 56 8.08 -12.93 -35.31
C TYR A 56 8.91 -14.09 -34.72
N THR A 57 8.27 -15.01 -33.99
CA THR A 57 8.94 -16.16 -33.36
C THR A 57 9.64 -17.08 -34.36
N HIS A 58 9.14 -17.18 -35.60
CA HIS A 58 9.76 -17.97 -36.67
C HIS A 58 11.07 -17.39 -37.22
N MET A 59 11.41 -16.13 -36.89
CA MET A 59 12.66 -15.47 -37.29
C MET A 59 13.69 -15.42 -36.15
N GLY A 60 13.48 -16.15 -35.04
CA GLY A 60 14.38 -16.12 -33.88
C GLY A 60 14.37 -14.80 -33.10
N LEU A 61 13.47 -13.87 -33.44
CA LEU A 61 13.28 -12.58 -32.78
C LEU A 61 12.16 -12.71 -31.75
N TYR A 62 12.52 -12.71 -30.47
CA TYR A 62 11.57 -12.64 -29.36
C TYR A 62 11.27 -11.18 -29.05
N LEU A 63 10.37 -10.59 -29.83
CA LEU A 63 9.88 -9.23 -29.60
C LEU A 63 8.64 -9.27 -28.70
N PRO A 64 8.58 -8.48 -27.61
CA PRO A 64 7.36 -8.26 -26.86
C PRO A 64 6.24 -7.81 -27.82
N ALA A 65 5.04 -8.36 -27.68
CA ALA A 65 3.91 -7.94 -28.50
C ALA A 65 3.52 -6.48 -28.16
N LEU A 66 3.59 -5.57 -29.13
CA LEU A 66 3.05 -4.20 -29.06
C LEU A 66 1.51 -4.22 -28.99
N HIS A 67 0.94 -4.83 -27.96
CA HIS A 67 -0.42 -4.50 -27.52
C HIS A 67 -0.32 -3.29 -26.59
N ASP A 68 -1.37 -2.49 -26.50
CA ASP A 68 -1.50 -1.38 -25.55
C ASP A 68 -1.48 -1.95 -24.11
N GLN A 69 -0.27 -2.20 -23.61
CA GLN A 69 0.04 -2.84 -22.33
C GLN A 69 -0.14 -1.80 -21.22
N SER A 70 -1.38 -1.39 -21.03
CA SER A 70 -1.75 -0.61 -19.86
C SER A 70 -1.71 -1.49 -18.62
N VAL A 71 -1.13 -0.97 -17.54
CA VAL A 71 -1.27 -1.56 -16.20
C VAL A 71 -2.76 -1.75 -15.93
N GLY A 72 -3.15 -2.88 -15.34
CA GLY A 72 -4.55 -3.15 -14.99
C GLY A 72 -5.17 -2.07 -14.09
N ASP A 73 -6.42 -2.26 -13.68
CA ASP A 73 -7.06 -1.30 -12.79
C ASP A 73 -6.31 -1.20 -11.45
N ALA A 74 -6.18 0.01 -10.90
CA ALA A 74 -5.64 0.25 -9.57
C ALA A 74 -6.77 0.64 -8.61
N VAL A 75 -6.76 0.09 -7.40
CA VAL A 75 -7.77 0.42 -6.38
C VAL A 75 -7.11 0.97 -5.13
N PHE A 76 -7.59 2.10 -4.65
CA PHE A 76 -7.24 2.68 -3.36
C PHE A 76 -8.48 2.81 -2.50
N VAL A 77 -8.39 2.39 -1.24
CA VAL A 77 -9.46 2.52 -0.26
C VAL A 77 -9.00 3.45 0.85
N ARG A 78 -9.80 4.49 1.11
CA ARG A 78 -9.65 5.41 2.24
C ARG A 78 -10.63 5.00 3.33
N ASP A 79 -10.12 4.51 4.45
CA ASP A 79 -10.93 4.26 5.64
C ASP A 79 -11.43 5.58 6.21
N THR A 80 -12.74 5.74 6.28
CA THR A 80 -13.41 6.94 6.80
C THR A 80 -13.97 6.75 8.20
N SER A 81 -13.57 5.69 8.89
CA SER A 81 -13.84 5.53 10.31
C SER A 81 -13.10 6.60 11.11
N GLY A 82 -13.64 6.97 12.27
CA GLY A 82 -13.22 8.14 13.05
C GLY A 82 -11.80 8.10 13.62
N SER A 83 -11.00 7.09 13.30
CA SER A 83 -9.63 6.89 13.77
C SER A 83 -8.54 7.37 12.80
N VAL A 84 -8.89 7.77 11.58
CA VAL A 84 -7.93 8.27 10.59
C VAL A 84 -7.95 9.80 10.52
N PHE A 85 -6.81 10.44 10.80
CA PHE A 85 -6.68 11.90 10.86
C PHE A 85 -6.64 12.57 9.48
N ASP A 86 -7.14 13.81 9.40
CA ASP A 86 -7.19 14.62 8.16
C ASP A 86 -5.83 14.75 7.46
N GLU A 87 -4.73 14.87 8.23
CA GLU A 87 -3.39 14.98 7.66
C GLU A 87 -2.94 13.68 6.98
N THR A 88 -3.17 12.53 7.62
CA THR A 88 -2.84 11.23 7.03
C THR A 88 -3.62 11.00 5.73
N GLN A 89 -4.90 11.39 5.72
CA GLN A 89 -5.73 11.28 4.52
C GLN A 89 -5.25 12.20 3.40
N ALA A 90 -4.85 13.43 3.72
CA ALA A 90 -4.30 14.36 2.74
C ALA A 90 -2.99 13.84 2.13
N GLN A 91 -2.08 13.32 2.97
CA GLN A 91 -0.85 12.69 2.50
C GLN A 91 -1.13 11.46 1.63
N PHE A 92 -2.09 10.62 2.02
CA PHE A 92 -2.49 9.46 1.23
C PHE A 92 -3.11 9.84 -0.11
N GLY A 93 -3.94 10.89 -0.14
CA GLY A 93 -4.47 11.46 -1.38
C GLY A 93 -3.36 11.91 -2.35
N ALA A 94 -2.36 12.63 -1.84
CA ALA A 94 -1.21 13.05 -2.65
C ALA A 94 -0.42 11.85 -3.22
N GLU A 95 -0.26 10.77 -2.45
CA GLU A 95 0.39 9.56 -2.94
C GLU A 95 -0.46 8.80 -3.97
N ILE A 96 -1.79 8.77 -3.84
CA ILE A 96 -2.67 8.22 -4.87
C ILE A 96 -2.43 8.93 -6.21
N GLU A 97 -2.40 10.26 -6.18
CA GLU A 97 -2.14 11.08 -7.38
C GLU A 97 -0.75 10.81 -7.95
N ALA A 98 0.29 10.74 -7.11
CA ALA A 98 1.65 10.47 -7.53
C ALA A 98 1.82 9.06 -8.13
N VAL A 99 1.21 8.04 -7.53
CA VAL A 99 1.21 6.66 -8.06
C VAL A 99 0.45 6.62 -9.38
N PHE A 100 -0.72 7.25 -9.49
CA PHE A 100 -1.45 7.26 -10.76
C PHE A 100 -0.70 7.97 -11.89
N ALA A 101 -0.12 9.14 -11.61
CA ALA A 101 0.63 9.90 -12.58
C ALA A 101 1.85 9.13 -13.13
N SER A 102 2.50 8.35 -12.26
CA SER A 102 3.68 7.55 -12.62
C SER A 102 3.34 6.21 -13.28
N LEU A 103 2.29 5.53 -12.80
CA LEU A 103 1.92 4.18 -13.23
C LEU A 103 0.99 4.16 -14.45
N GLN A 104 0.16 5.20 -14.58
CA GLN A 104 -0.88 5.34 -15.60
C GLN A 104 -1.74 4.08 -15.77
N PRO A 105 -2.39 3.54 -14.71
CA PRO A 105 -3.25 2.37 -14.82
C PRO A 105 -4.43 2.63 -15.77
N ARG A 106 -5.04 1.56 -16.28
CA ARG A 106 -6.20 1.66 -17.19
C ARG A 106 -7.33 2.47 -16.55
N ARG A 107 -7.64 2.16 -15.29
CA ARG A 107 -8.54 2.93 -14.43
C ARG A 107 -7.99 2.98 -13.01
N LEU A 108 -8.25 4.09 -12.32
CA LEU A 108 -8.06 4.25 -10.89
C LEU A 108 -9.42 4.30 -10.23
N PHE A 109 -9.65 3.43 -9.25
CA PHE A 109 -10.79 3.52 -8.34
C PHE A 109 -10.32 4.01 -6.98
N VAL A 110 -10.95 5.06 -6.46
CA VAL A 110 -10.76 5.54 -5.09
C VAL A 110 -12.07 5.39 -4.33
N LEU A 111 -12.07 4.55 -3.30
CA LEU A 111 -13.23 4.21 -2.51
C LEU A 111 -13.10 4.84 -1.13
N ASP A 112 -14.16 5.48 -0.66
CA ASP A 112 -14.30 5.87 0.75
C ASP A 112 -15.18 4.84 1.45
N CYS A 113 -14.66 4.23 2.51
CA CYS A 113 -15.35 3.14 3.18
C CYS A 113 -15.22 3.23 4.70
N ASP A 114 -16.34 3.03 5.39
CA ASP A 114 -16.40 2.79 6.83
C ASP A 114 -16.94 1.37 7.10
N THR A 115 -18.21 1.27 7.51
CA THR A 115 -19.02 0.05 7.51
C THR A 115 -19.57 -0.28 6.13
N ARG A 116 -19.68 0.72 5.26
CA ARG A 116 -20.13 0.61 3.87
C ARG A 116 -19.33 1.55 2.98
N ILE A 117 -19.38 1.32 1.67
CA ILE A 117 -18.83 2.27 0.70
C ILE A 117 -19.72 3.51 0.68
N ALA A 118 -19.13 4.66 0.99
CA ALA A 118 -19.80 5.95 1.01
C ALA A 118 -19.60 6.73 -0.30
N GLN A 119 -18.49 6.47 -1.00
CA GLN A 119 -18.16 7.11 -2.28
C GLN A 119 -17.26 6.19 -3.11
N VAL A 120 -17.46 6.21 -4.43
CA VAL A 120 -16.56 5.62 -5.42
C VAL A 120 -16.23 6.72 -6.42
N GLN A 121 -14.96 6.95 -6.64
CA GLN A 121 -14.44 7.84 -7.68
C GLN A 121 -13.65 6.99 -8.68
N CYS A 122 -13.88 7.19 -9.97
CA CYS A 122 -13.22 6.46 -11.04
C CYS A 122 -12.56 7.46 -11.99
N PHE A 123 -11.28 7.26 -12.28
CA PHE A 123 -10.51 8.07 -13.22
C PHE A 123 -9.88 7.15 -14.26
N GLU A 124 -10.03 7.49 -15.54
CA GLU A 124 -9.43 6.77 -16.64
C GLU A 124 -8.01 7.27 -16.94
N ARG A 125 -7.21 6.43 -17.60
CA ARG A 125 -5.87 6.80 -18.05
C ARG A 125 -5.88 8.14 -18.80
N GLY A 126 -5.04 9.06 -18.35
CA GLY A 126 -4.85 10.37 -18.98
C GLY A 126 -5.80 11.46 -18.48
N GLU A 127 -6.76 11.12 -17.62
CA GLU A 127 -7.58 12.12 -16.93
C GLU A 127 -6.79 12.82 -15.82
N ALA A 128 -7.12 14.09 -15.58
CA ALA A 128 -6.66 14.78 -14.40
C ALA A 128 -7.39 14.22 -13.18
N ILE A 129 -6.65 13.85 -12.14
CA ILE A 129 -7.25 13.46 -10.87
C ILE A 129 -7.58 14.71 -10.08
N GLU A 130 -8.84 14.83 -9.68
CA GLU A 130 -9.28 15.74 -8.64
C GLU A 130 -10.06 14.90 -7.61
N LEU A 131 -9.40 14.51 -6.52
CA LEU A 131 -10.04 13.71 -5.49
C LEU A 131 -11.08 14.56 -4.75
N GLY A 132 -12.34 14.14 -4.86
CA GLY A 132 -13.43 14.71 -4.09
C GLY A 132 -13.22 14.57 -2.57
N PRO A 133 -13.94 15.39 -1.79
CA PRO A 133 -13.86 15.34 -0.33
C PRO A 133 -14.22 13.94 0.16
N ILE A 134 -13.62 13.56 1.28
CA ILE A 134 -13.85 12.28 1.93
C ILE A 134 -15.29 12.24 2.42
N ARG A 135 -16.00 11.16 2.09
CA ARG A 135 -17.39 10.94 2.54
C ARG A 135 -17.48 9.69 3.40
N GLY A 136 -18.24 9.77 4.49
CA GLY A 136 -18.43 8.67 5.43
C GLY A 136 -18.47 9.17 6.86
N GLY A 137 -18.30 8.25 7.80
CA GLY A 137 -18.24 8.53 9.23
C GLY A 137 -19.04 7.50 9.99
N GLY A 138 -18.35 6.51 10.55
CA GLY A 138 -18.97 5.37 11.23
C GLY A 138 -17.96 4.40 11.84
N GLY A 139 -18.40 3.17 12.11
CA GLY A 139 -17.50 2.07 12.47
C GLY A 139 -16.75 1.50 11.28
N THR A 140 -16.06 0.37 11.46
CA THR A 140 -15.08 -0.11 10.48
C THR A 140 -15.37 -1.55 10.02
N SER A 141 -15.48 -1.76 8.71
CA SER A 141 -15.58 -3.09 8.07
C SER A 141 -14.82 -3.11 6.75
N PHE A 142 -13.75 -3.90 6.69
CA PHE A 142 -12.90 -4.00 5.50
C PHE A 142 -13.50 -4.90 4.42
N VAL A 143 -14.68 -5.47 4.63
CA VAL A 143 -15.29 -6.43 3.69
C VAL A 143 -15.91 -5.73 2.48
N ALA A 144 -16.51 -4.56 2.68
CA ALA A 144 -17.35 -3.91 1.67
C ALA A 144 -16.60 -3.57 0.36
N PRO A 145 -15.36 -3.04 0.38
CA PRO A 145 -14.61 -2.74 -0.84
C PRO A 145 -14.31 -3.98 -1.68
N PHE A 146 -13.94 -5.10 -1.06
CA PHE A 146 -13.65 -6.35 -1.77
C PHE A 146 -14.92 -6.99 -2.34
N ALA A 147 -16.01 -6.98 -1.58
CA ALA A 147 -17.30 -7.47 -2.07
C ALA A 147 -17.80 -6.66 -3.26
N TRP A 148 -17.68 -5.33 -3.21
CA TRP A 148 -18.05 -4.46 -4.33
C TRP A 148 -17.22 -4.73 -5.59
N LEU A 149 -15.91 -4.94 -5.47
CA LEU A 149 -15.06 -5.27 -6.62
C LEU A 149 -15.48 -6.58 -7.28
N GLU A 150 -15.78 -7.61 -6.48
CA GLU A 150 -16.29 -8.89 -6.97
C GLU A 150 -17.64 -8.72 -7.69
N GLU A 151 -18.57 -7.97 -7.08
CA GLU A 151 -19.89 -7.68 -7.68
C GLU A 151 -19.79 -6.91 -9.00
N GLN A 152 -18.81 -6.01 -9.13
CA GLN A 152 -18.55 -5.27 -10.37
C GLN A 152 -17.72 -6.06 -11.39
N GLY A 153 -17.23 -7.26 -11.05
CA GLY A 153 -16.32 -8.03 -11.91
C GLY A 153 -14.99 -7.31 -12.16
N ILE A 154 -14.53 -6.49 -11.20
CA ILE A 154 -13.28 -5.74 -11.30
C ILE A 154 -12.17 -6.57 -10.65
N HIS A 155 -11.17 -6.93 -11.46
CA HIS A 155 -9.95 -7.60 -11.01
C HIS A 155 -8.76 -6.63 -11.15
N PRO A 156 -8.45 -5.85 -10.10
CA PRO A 156 -7.39 -4.87 -10.18
C PRO A 156 -6.01 -5.53 -10.19
N ALA A 157 -5.02 -4.84 -10.75
CA ALA A 157 -3.62 -5.21 -10.65
C ALA A 157 -3.14 -5.17 -9.19
N PHE A 158 -3.71 -4.28 -8.38
CA PHE A 158 -3.51 -4.24 -6.93
C PHE A 158 -4.60 -3.44 -6.21
N LEU A 159 -4.70 -3.66 -4.91
CA LEU A 159 -5.47 -2.84 -3.98
C LEU A 159 -4.57 -2.29 -2.87
N VAL A 160 -4.69 -1.01 -2.56
CA VAL A 160 -4.08 -0.38 -1.38
C VAL A 160 -5.18 0.10 -0.44
N TYR A 161 -5.10 -0.25 0.83
CA TYR A 161 -6.11 0.08 1.83
C TYR A 161 -5.47 0.89 2.96
N LEU A 162 -5.82 2.17 3.12
CA LEU A 162 -5.46 2.98 4.28
C LEU A 162 -6.45 2.73 5.41
N THR A 163 -5.99 2.27 6.57
CA THR A 163 -6.84 1.97 7.73
C THR A 163 -6.03 1.91 9.03
N ASP A 164 -6.68 1.95 10.20
CA ASP A 164 -6.07 1.65 11.49
C ASP A 164 -5.92 0.14 11.77
N MET A 165 -6.47 -0.71 10.88
CA MET A 165 -6.49 -2.18 10.96
C MET A 165 -7.40 -2.76 12.05
N ASP A 166 -8.26 -1.94 12.69
CA ASP A 166 -9.24 -2.40 13.67
C ASP A 166 -10.61 -2.61 13.00
N GLY A 167 -10.80 -3.77 12.40
CA GLY A 167 -12.02 -4.09 11.69
C GLY A 167 -12.09 -5.53 11.20
N LYS A 168 -13.25 -5.88 10.66
CA LYS A 168 -13.47 -7.22 10.10
C LYS A 168 -12.83 -7.32 8.71
N PHE A 169 -11.84 -8.21 8.57
CA PHE A 169 -11.25 -8.57 7.29
C PHE A 169 -12.16 -9.51 6.46
N PRO A 170 -12.00 -9.52 5.12
CA PRO A 170 -12.60 -10.56 4.27
C PRO A 170 -12.21 -11.97 4.73
N ALA A 171 -13.13 -12.92 4.60
CA ALA A 171 -12.92 -14.29 5.05
C ALA A 171 -11.93 -15.07 4.18
N ALA A 172 -11.79 -14.70 2.91
CA ALA A 172 -10.87 -15.30 1.96
C ALA A 172 -9.98 -14.20 1.34
N PRO A 173 -8.72 -14.52 1.04
CA PRO A 173 -7.84 -13.59 0.33
C PRO A 173 -8.37 -13.36 -1.09
N PRO A 174 -8.31 -12.12 -1.62
CA PRO A 174 -8.59 -11.86 -3.02
C PRO A 174 -7.52 -12.47 -3.94
N ALA A 175 -7.83 -12.60 -5.22
CA ALA A 175 -6.90 -13.10 -6.23
C ALA A 175 -5.82 -12.07 -6.65
N TYR A 176 -5.89 -10.84 -6.13
CA TYR A 176 -4.99 -9.74 -6.47
C TYR A 176 -4.15 -9.29 -5.26
N PRO A 177 -2.94 -8.77 -5.50
CA PRO A 177 -2.08 -8.18 -4.48
C PRO A 177 -2.81 -7.11 -3.66
N THR A 178 -2.64 -7.16 -2.34
CA THR A 178 -3.22 -6.19 -1.41
C THR A 178 -2.15 -5.63 -0.49
N LEU A 179 -2.07 -4.30 -0.38
CA LEU A 179 -1.22 -3.59 0.57
C LEU A 179 -2.09 -2.86 1.61
N TRP A 180 -1.86 -3.16 2.87
CA TRP A 180 -2.49 -2.51 4.01
C TRP A 180 -1.59 -1.38 4.53
N ALA A 181 -1.98 -0.13 4.29
CA ALA A 181 -1.34 1.06 4.82
C ALA A 181 -1.93 1.36 6.21
N SER A 182 -1.24 0.92 7.25
CA SER A 182 -1.74 0.99 8.62
C SER A 182 -1.36 2.29 9.31
N THR A 183 -2.34 3.04 9.83
CA THR A 183 -2.11 4.21 10.69
C THR A 183 -1.77 3.83 12.13
N THR A 184 -2.07 2.59 12.51
CA THR A 184 -1.66 2.02 13.80
C THR A 184 -0.29 1.35 13.65
N PRO A 185 0.64 1.55 14.60
CA PRO A 185 1.92 0.86 14.53
C PRO A 185 1.78 -0.65 14.40
N LEU A 186 2.41 -1.26 13.38
CA LEU A 186 2.22 -2.69 13.06
C LEU A 186 2.59 -3.62 14.23
N ARG A 187 3.46 -3.16 15.15
CA ARG A 187 3.83 -3.87 16.38
C ARG A 187 2.71 -3.97 17.43
N ARG A 188 1.64 -3.17 17.28
CA ARG A 188 0.51 -3.07 18.24
C ARG A 188 -0.74 -3.79 17.75
N ILE A 189 -0.72 -4.31 16.52
CA ILE A 189 -1.87 -4.97 15.90
C ILE A 189 -1.48 -6.39 15.49
N ALA A 190 -2.49 -7.24 15.30
CA ALA A 190 -2.28 -8.51 14.63
C ALA A 190 -1.95 -8.26 13.15
N PRO A 191 -1.09 -9.07 12.51
CA PRO A 191 -0.86 -8.98 11.08
C PRO A 191 -2.17 -9.27 10.32
N PRO A 192 -2.40 -8.64 9.16
CA PRO A 192 -3.57 -8.95 8.35
C PRO A 192 -3.53 -10.42 7.91
N PRO A 193 -4.71 -11.04 7.67
CA PRO A 193 -4.79 -12.43 7.23
C PRO A 193 -4.20 -12.67 5.83
N PHE A 194 -4.03 -11.61 5.03
CA PHE A 194 -3.46 -11.66 3.70
C PHE A 194 -2.89 -10.30 3.29
N GLY A 195 -2.07 -10.30 2.22
CA GLY A 195 -1.44 -9.11 1.70
C GLY A 195 -0.21 -8.67 2.50
N GLU A 196 0.40 -7.58 2.04
CA GLU A 196 1.51 -6.91 2.72
C GLU A 196 0.97 -5.79 3.61
N ALA A 197 1.74 -5.39 4.64
CA ALA A 197 1.37 -4.28 5.51
C ALA A 197 2.55 -3.31 5.69
N VAL A 198 2.25 -2.02 5.71
CA VAL A 198 3.21 -0.94 5.95
C VAL A 198 2.66 0.04 6.99
N GLU A 199 3.52 0.53 7.88
CA GLU A 199 3.17 1.55 8.89
C GLU A 199 3.21 2.93 8.22
N VAL A 200 2.09 3.65 8.23
CA VAL A 200 1.99 5.04 7.76
C VAL A 200 2.40 5.95 8.91
N ILE A 201 3.58 6.54 8.77
CA ILE A 201 4.12 7.50 9.72
C ILE A 201 3.99 8.88 9.08
N VAL A 202 3.18 9.74 9.71
CA VAL A 202 3.02 11.17 9.37
C VAL A 202 4.09 11.98 10.09
#